data_AF-A0AAV9X393-F1
#
_entry.id   AF-A0AAV9X393-F1
#
_cell.length_a   1.000
_cell.length_b   1.000
_cell.length_c   1.000
_cell.angle_alpha   90.00
_cell.angle_beta   90.00
_cell.angle_gamma   90.00
#
_symmetry.space_group_name_H-M   'P 1'
#
loop_
_entity.id
_entity.type
_entity.pdbx_description
1 polymer ?
#
loop_
_entity_poly.entity_id
_entity_poly.type
_entity_poly.pdbx_seq_one_letter_code
_entity_poly.pdbx_strand_id
1 'polypeptide(L)'
;MVVPPGGPVSVYKKYTVGSTGIWELIRRFFAVDPNRSTGVPYIAQYRNPPPGQLPQPPYHDPVTIPSGDIADNPYWKRDNRRGYPKLSVVTQTDAAGMLLLGTAAVPRIADGAAGEKQLVEIKEGNQNLVEVMKKVGNAGLLAADGLPPLPGRAVQWSQQTGAWAAYPDKYPCRTFA
;
A
#
# COMPACT_ATOMS: atom_id res chain seq x y z
N MET A 1 -29.03 17.64 -10.02
CA MET A 1 -27.81 18.07 -9.32
C MET A 1 -27.38 16.90 -8.45
N VAL A 2 -26.31 16.19 -8.82
CA VAL A 2 -25.85 15.01 -8.06
C VAL A 2 -25.15 15.54 -6.81
N VAL A 3 -25.76 15.35 -5.64
CA VAL A 3 -25.16 15.70 -4.35
C VAL A 3 -24.03 14.70 -4.10
N PRO A 4 -22.79 15.14 -3.81
CA PRO A 4 -21.70 14.22 -3.50
C PRO A 4 -22.03 13.38 -2.24
N PRO A 5 -21.48 12.16 -2.11
CA PRO A 5 -21.85 11.19 -1.07
C PRO A 5 -21.57 11.64 0.38
N GLY A 6 -20.92 12.78 0.59
CA GLY A 6 -20.61 13.38 1.91
C GLY A 6 -21.29 14.72 2.19
N GLY A 7 -22.45 15.00 1.57
CA GLY A 7 -23.17 16.27 1.72
C GLY A 7 -23.70 16.56 3.13
N PRO A 8 -24.30 17.76 3.34
CA PRO A 8 -24.85 18.16 4.63
C PRO A 8 -25.95 17.20 5.09
N VAL A 9 -25.83 16.71 6.32
CA VAL A 9 -26.80 15.81 6.97
C VAL A 9 -27.66 16.61 7.96
N SER A 10 -28.97 16.39 7.91
CA SER A 10 -29.96 17.02 8.80
C SER A 10 -29.75 16.67 10.27
N VAL A 11 -30.03 17.61 11.19
CA VAL A 11 -29.80 17.43 12.65
C VAL A 11 -30.49 16.20 13.23
N TYR A 12 -31.71 15.88 12.82
CA TYR A 12 -32.45 14.73 13.36
C TYR A 12 -31.83 13.36 13.01
N LYS A 13 -30.91 13.32 12.02
CA LYS A 13 -30.11 12.12 11.69
C LYS A 13 -28.79 12.06 12.46
N LYS A 14 -28.51 13.06 13.31
CA LYS A 14 -27.32 13.13 14.15
C LYS A 14 -27.70 12.71 15.56
N TYR A 15 -26.88 11.85 16.16
CA TYR A 15 -27.11 11.30 17.50
C TYR A 15 -26.71 12.31 18.60
N THR A 16 -27.36 13.47 18.61
CA THR A 16 -27.14 14.55 19.58
C THR A 16 -28.44 15.13 20.11
N VAL A 17 -28.47 15.47 21.40
CA VAL A 17 -29.60 16.15 22.05
C VAL A 17 -29.86 17.49 21.37
N GLY A 18 -31.10 17.70 20.95
CA GLY A 18 -31.55 18.93 20.28
C GLY A 18 -32.59 19.72 21.08
N SER A 19 -32.95 20.88 20.55
CA SER A 19 -34.10 21.65 21.03
C SER A 19 -35.42 20.99 20.61
N THR A 20 -36.50 21.28 21.33
CA THR A 20 -37.85 20.75 21.05
C THR A 20 -38.90 21.87 21.06
N GLY A 21 -40.03 21.64 20.39
CA GLY A 21 -41.15 22.58 20.36
C GLY A 21 -40.77 23.96 19.80
N ILE A 22 -41.24 25.03 20.44
CA ILE A 22 -40.99 26.41 20.02
C ILE A 22 -39.50 26.78 19.99
N TRP A 23 -38.69 26.16 20.87
CA TRP A 23 -37.25 26.40 20.93
C TRP A 23 -36.52 25.88 19.70
N GLU A 24 -37.02 24.81 19.06
CA GLU A 24 -36.46 24.33 17.79
C GLU A 24 -36.76 25.29 16.62
N LEU A 25 -37.93 25.94 16.64
CA LEU A 25 -38.26 26.98 15.66
C LEU A 25 -37.34 28.20 15.83
N ILE A 26 -37.13 28.65 17.06
CA ILE A 26 -36.20 29.73 17.40
C ILE A 26 -34.78 29.35 16.97
N ARG A 27 -34.30 28.15 17.32
CA ARG A 27 -32.96 27.67 16.94
C ARG A 27 -32.78 27.68 15.42
N ARG A 28 -33.74 27.14 14.67
CA ARG A 28 -33.67 27.10 13.20
C ARG A 28 -33.68 28.48 12.56
N PHE A 29 -34.36 29.46 13.18
CA PHE A 29 -34.41 30.83 12.69
C PHE A 29 -33.10 31.59 12.95
N PHE A 30 -32.50 31.42 14.13
CA PHE A 30 -31.29 32.18 14.53
C PHE A 30 -29.96 31.47 14.22
N ALA A 31 -29.96 30.18 13.88
CA ALA A 31 -28.73 29.45 13.56
C ALA A 31 -28.18 29.81 12.17
N VAL A 32 -26.87 30.06 12.08
CA VAL A 32 -26.14 30.26 10.81
C VAL A 32 -26.26 29.04 9.89
N ASP A 33 -26.20 27.83 10.47
CA ASP A 33 -26.49 26.58 9.78
C ASP A 33 -27.45 25.74 10.63
N PRO A 34 -28.72 25.59 10.23
CA PRO A 34 -29.70 24.81 10.98
C PRO A 34 -29.36 23.31 10.99
N ASN A 35 -28.48 22.83 10.10
CA ASN A 35 -27.98 21.46 10.09
C ASN A 35 -26.90 21.21 11.16
N ARG A 36 -26.35 22.24 11.82
CA ARG A 36 -25.36 22.07 12.89
C ARG A 36 -26.01 21.54 14.18
N SER A 37 -25.34 20.60 14.84
CA SER A 37 -25.75 19.99 16.12
C SER A 37 -25.09 20.67 17.33
N THR A 38 -25.61 20.41 18.53
CA THR A 38 -25.05 20.88 19.82
C THR A 38 -23.81 20.11 20.28
N GLY A 39 -23.59 18.90 19.73
CA GLY A 39 -22.47 18.02 20.11
C GLY A 39 -22.68 17.28 21.44
N VAL A 40 -23.85 17.43 22.08
CA VAL A 40 -24.18 16.70 23.32
C VAL A 40 -24.78 15.33 22.93
N PRO A 41 -24.16 14.20 23.30
CA PRO A 41 -24.66 12.87 22.92
C PRO A 41 -25.97 12.53 23.63
N TYR A 42 -26.79 11.69 23.01
CA TYR A 42 -27.97 11.13 23.67
C TYR A 42 -27.58 10.15 24.77
N ILE A 43 -27.73 10.53 26.03
CA ILE A 43 -27.33 9.74 27.21
C ILE A 43 -27.95 8.33 27.19
N ALA A 44 -29.20 8.20 26.75
CA ALA A 44 -29.91 6.92 26.73
C ALA A 44 -29.32 5.90 25.75
N GLN A 45 -28.63 6.35 24.68
CA GLN A 45 -28.10 5.50 23.61
C GLN A 45 -26.57 5.46 23.60
N TYR A 46 -25.92 6.54 24.03
CA TYR A 46 -24.48 6.66 23.99
C TYR A 46 -23.85 5.97 25.21
N ARG A 47 -23.14 4.86 24.97
CA ARG A 47 -22.45 4.07 26.01
C ARG A 47 -23.41 3.58 27.11
N ASN A 48 -24.63 3.26 26.73
CA ASN A 48 -25.64 2.70 27.61
C ASN A 48 -26.28 1.46 26.94
N PRO A 49 -26.08 0.24 27.47
CA PRO A 49 -25.40 -0.07 28.74
C PRO A 49 -23.89 0.23 28.69
N PRO A 50 -23.25 0.43 29.86
CA PRO A 50 -21.81 0.59 29.91
C PRO A 50 -21.13 -0.71 29.43
N PRO A 51 -19.90 -0.64 28.90
CA PRO A 51 -19.24 -1.80 28.28
C PRO A 51 -19.19 -3.07 29.15
N GLY A 52 -19.02 -2.93 30.47
CA GLY A 52 -18.97 -4.06 31.41
C GLY A 52 -20.32 -4.68 31.77
N GLN A 53 -21.44 -4.10 31.33
CA GLN A 53 -22.80 -4.60 31.55
C GLN A 53 -23.46 -5.04 30.24
N LEU A 54 -22.71 -5.09 29.13
CA LEU A 54 -23.26 -5.55 27.86
C LEU A 54 -23.63 -7.03 27.98
N PRO A 55 -24.89 -7.43 27.77
CA PRO A 55 -25.26 -8.83 27.63
C PRO A 55 -24.81 -9.31 26.25
N GLN A 56 -23.51 -9.47 26.07
CA GLN A 56 -22.95 -10.10 24.87
C GLN A 56 -23.05 -11.61 25.03
N PRO A 57 -23.20 -12.37 23.92
CA PRO A 57 -22.84 -13.78 23.95
C PRO A 57 -21.40 -13.93 24.46
N PRO A 58 -21.04 -15.08 25.05
CA PRO A 58 -19.67 -15.36 25.45
C PRO A 58 -18.72 -15.00 24.31
N TYR A 59 -17.72 -14.19 24.63
CA TYR A 59 -16.71 -13.83 23.65
C TYR A 59 -15.86 -15.06 23.32
N HIS A 60 -15.74 -15.35 22.04
CA HIS A 60 -14.86 -16.38 21.50
C HIS A 60 -13.81 -15.70 20.64
N ASP A 61 -12.55 -16.09 20.83
CA ASP A 61 -11.47 -15.56 20.01
C ASP A 61 -11.72 -15.90 18.54
N PRO A 62 -11.73 -14.89 17.64
CA PRO A 62 -11.94 -15.15 16.23
C PRO A 62 -10.74 -15.89 15.66
N VAL A 63 -11.03 -16.93 14.88
CA VAL A 63 -10.02 -17.72 14.18
C VAL A 63 -10.34 -17.73 12.69
N THR A 64 -9.31 -17.64 11.85
CA THR A 64 -9.47 -17.67 10.39
C THR A 64 -9.04 -19.01 9.81
N ILE A 65 -9.83 -19.54 8.87
CA ILE A 65 -9.46 -20.71 8.06
C ILE A 65 -8.58 -20.19 6.90
N PRO A 66 -7.41 -20.81 6.61
CA PRO A 66 -6.96 -22.13 7.07
C PRO A 66 -6.15 -22.16 8.38
N SER A 67 -5.76 -21.01 8.95
CA SER A 67 -4.87 -20.95 10.12
C SER A 67 -5.42 -21.62 11.39
N GLY A 68 -6.75 -21.71 11.52
CA GLY A 68 -7.45 -22.36 12.63
C GLY A 68 -7.73 -23.84 12.48
N ASP A 69 -7.40 -24.43 11.33
CA ASP A 69 -7.73 -25.83 11.09
C ASP A 69 -6.87 -26.75 11.97
N ILE A 70 -7.50 -27.79 12.52
CA ILE A 70 -6.88 -28.80 13.37
C ILE A 70 -6.20 -29.91 12.55
N ALA A 71 -6.63 -30.09 11.30
CA ALA A 71 -6.05 -31.03 10.34
C ALA A 71 -5.30 -30.25 9.24
N ASP A 72 -4.32 -30.91 8.61
CA ASP A 72 -3.60 -30.40 7.43
C ASP A 72 -2.98 -28.99 7.53
N ASN A 73 -2.78 -28.49 8.75
CA ASN A 73 -2.25 -27.15 9.03
C ASN A 73 -0.88 -27.18 9.75
N PRO A 74 0.15 -27.84 9.17
CA PRO A 74 1.46 -27.90 9.80
C PRO A 74 2.13 -26.52 9.80
N TYR A 75 2.75 -26.15 10.93
CA TYR A 75 3.31 -24.81 11.13
C TYR A 75 4.32 -24.40 10.05
N TRP A 76 5.17 -25.31 9.57
CA TRP A 76 6.22 -25.00 8.60
C TRP A 76 5.68 -24.51 7.24
N LYS A 77 4.44 -24.86 6.86
CA LYS A 77 3.79 -24.34 5.63
C LYS A 77 3.32 -22.89 5.77
N ARG A 78 3.13 -22.42 7.01
CA ARG A 78 2.66 -21.06 7.34
C ARG A 78 3.70 -20.24 8.10
N ASP A 79 4.93 -20.75 8.22
CA ASP A 79 6.02 -20.05 8.89
C ASP A 79 6.64 -19.02 7.94
N ASN A 80 5.93 -17.90 7.75
CA ASN A 80 6.41 -16.76 6.95
C ASN A 80 7.64 -16.09 7.57
N ARG A 81 7.87 -16.26 8.88
CA ARG A 81 9.04 -15.70 9.57
C ARG A 81 10.32 -16.37 9.09
N ARG A 82 10.32 -17.68 8.84
CA ARG A 82 11.46 -18.40 8.26
C ARG A 82 11.48 -18.38 6.73
N GLY A 83 10.33 -18.22 6.09
CA GLY A 83 10.18 -18.06 4.64
C GLY A 83 10.48 -16.65 4.11
N TYR A 84 11.32 -15.87 4.79
CA TYR A 84 11.61 -14.49 4.41
C TYR A 84 12.51 -14.43 3.15
N PRO A 85 12.34 -13.41 2.28
CA PRO A 85 13.23 -13.21 1.14
C PRO A 85 14.64 -12.86 1.62
N LYS A 86 15.65 -13.57 1.10
CA LYS A 86 17.05 -13.29 1.44
C LYS A 86 17.54 -12.02 0.74
N LEU A 87 18.36 -11.23 1.44
CA LEU A 87 19.03 -10.08 0.85
C LEU A 87 20.00 -10.56 -0.24
N SER A 88 19.89 -9.99 -1.44
CA SER A 88 20.85 -10.18 -2.52
C SER A 88 21.84 -9.03 -2.52
N VAL A 89 23.14 -9.35 -2.46
CA VAL A 89 24.24 -8.38 -2.57
C VAL A 89 24.99 -8.70 -3.85
N VAL A 90 25.17 -7.70 -4.71
CA VAL A 90 25.87 -7.82 -5.98
C VAL A 90 27.14 -7.00 -5.90
N THR A 91 28.29 -7.67 -5.99
CA THR A 91 29.59 -7.00 -6.10
C THR A 91 29.91 -6.60 -7.54
N GLN A 92 30.93 -5.77 -7.75
CA GLN A 92 31.38 -5.44 -9.12
C GLN A 92 31.84 -6.69 -9.89
N THR A 93 32.47 -7.65 -9.19
CA THR A 93 32.89 -8.93 -9.75
C THR A 93 31.69 -9.77 -10.19
N ASP A 94 30.63 -9.83 -9.38
CA ASP A 94 29.40 -10.55 -9.74
C ASP A 94 28.73 -9.92 -10.97
N ALA A 95 28.67 -8.59 -11.04
CA ALA A 95 28.13 -7.86 -12.18
C ALA A 95 28.95 -8.10 -13.46
N ALA A 96 30.28 -8.08 -13.37
CA ALA A 96 31.16 -8.40 -14.48
C ALA A 96 30.94 -9.84 -14.97
N GLY A 97 30.76 -10.78 -14.04
CA GLY A 97 30.39 -12.17 -14.32
C GLY A 97 29.08 -12.31 -15.07
N MET A 98 28.02 -11.66 -14.59
CA MET A 98 26.72 -11.68 -15.23
C MET A 98 26.74 -11.08 -16.65
N LEU A 99 27.53 -10.03 -16.87
CA LEU A 99 27.68 -9.42 -18.19
C LEU A 99 28.47 -10.32 -19.14
N LEU A 100 29.56 -10.94 -18.69
CA LEU A 100 30.42 -11.77 -19.55
C LEU A 100 29.83 -13.16 -19.81
N LEU A 101 29.48 -13.89 -18.75
CA LEU A 101 29.05 -15.30 -18.79
C LEU A 101 27.53 -15.47 -18.90
N GLY A 102 26.78 -14.38 -18.75
CA GLY A 102 25.31 -14.41 -18.78
C GLY A 102 24.70 -14.76 -17.43
N THR A 103 23.41 -15.11 -17.46
CA THR A 103 22.63 -15.46 -16.26
C THR A 103 22.05 -16.86 -16.42
N ALA A 104 21.47 -17.42 -15.36
CA ALA A 104 20.77 -18.70 -15.45
C ALA A 104 19.62 -18.69 -16.48
N ALA A 105 19.01 -17.52 -16.73
CA ALA A 105 17.95 -17.37 -17.74
C ALA A 105 18.51 -17.26 -19.17
N VAL A 106 19.71 -16.69 -19.35
CA VAL A 106 20.37 -16.50 -20.63
C VAL A 106 21.87 -16.84 -20.49
N PRO A 107 22.24 -18.13 -20.53
CA PRO A 107 23.61 -18.56 -20.33
C PRO A 107 24.48 -18.28 -21.56
N ARG A 108 25.70 -17.77 -21.34
CA ARG A 108 26.77 -17.61 -22.34
C ARG A 108 28.08 -18.30 -21.92
N ILE A 109 28.07 -18.97 -20.78
CA ILE A 109 29.18 -19.74 -20.22
C ILE A 109 29.42 -21.03 -21.02
N ALA A 110 30.67 -21.47 -21.11
CA ALA A 110 31.01 -22.75 -21.74
C ALA A 110 30.59 -23.95 -20.87
N ASP A 111 30.40 -25.12 -21.49
CA ASP A 111 30.00 -26.33 -20.78
C ASP A 111 31.15 -27.00 -20.00
N GLY A 112 30.79 -27.66 -18.90
CA GLY A 112 31.68 -28.49 -18.09
C GLY A 112 32.89 -27.74 -17.51
N ALA A 113 34.07 -28.40 -17.54
CA ALA A 113 35.29 -27.88 -16.92
C ALA A 113 35.77 -26.54 -17.51
N ALA A 114 35.37 -26.20 -18.75
CA ALA A 114 35.70 -24.92 -19.37
C ALA A 114 34.92 -23.77 -18.70
N GLY A 115 33.63 -23.97 -18.42
CA GLY A 115 32.81 -23.00 -17.69
C GLY A 115 33.23 -22.83 -16.24
N GLU A 116 33.59 -23.92 -15.57
CA GLU A 116 34.10 -23.85 -14.19
C GLU A 116 35.35 -22.97 -14.10
N LYS A 117 36.30 -23.09 -15.05
CA LYS A 117 37.48 -22.22 -15.11
C LYS A 117 37.10 -20.75 -15.32
N GLN A 118 36.15 -20.47 -16.21
CA GLN A 118 35.65 -19.10 -16.43
C GLN A 118 35.05 -18.49 -15.15
N LEU A 119 34.33 -19.28 -14.34
CA LEU A 119 33.78 -18.80 -13.06
C LEU A 119 34.87 -18.53 -12.02
N VAL A 120 35.93 -19.34 -12.00
CA VAL A 120 37.08 -19.12 -11.12
C VAL A 120 37.82 -17.84 -11.48
N GLU A 121 38.09 -17.61 -12.77
CA GLU A 121 38.75 -16.39 -13.24
C GLU A 121 38.00 -15.11 -12.82
N ILE A 122 36.66 -15.15 -12.83
CA ILE A 122 35.85 -14.02 -12.38
C ILE A 122 35.92 -13.88 -10.87
N LYS A 123 35.77 -14.96 -10.09
CA LYS A 123 35.87 -14.91 -8.62
C LYS A 123 37.22 -14.39 -8.11
N GLU A 124 38.31 -14.67 -8.81
CA GLU A 124 39.65 -14.17 -8.49
C GLU A 124 39.81 -12.66 -8.73
N GLY A 125 38.84 -12.01 -9.37
CA GLY A 125 38.88 -10.58 -9.66
C GLY A 125 39.77 -10.21 -10.84
N ASN A 126 40.14 -11.20 -11.67
CA ASN A 126 41.01 -10.99 -12.85
C ASN A 126 40.30 -10.19 -13.97
N GLN A 127 38.97 -10.04 -13.89
CA GLN A 127 38.16 -9.33 -14.88
C GLN A 127 37.57 -8.05 -14.26
N ASN A 128 38.06 -6.89 -14.71
CA ASN A 128 37.54 -5.59 -14.26
C ASN A 128 36.19 -5.29 -14.94
N LEU A 129 35.19 -4.87 -14.16
CA LEU A 129 33.87 -4.48 -14.67
C LEU A 129 33.93 -3.47 -15.83
N VAL A 130 34.84 -2.49 -15.74
CA VAL A 130 35.02 -1.45 -16.77
C VAL A 130 35.47 -2.06 -18.09
N GLU A 131 36.36 -3.05 -18.06
CA GLU A 131 36.83 -3.74 -19.26
C GLU A 131 35.74 -4.62 -19.87
N VAL A 132 34.96 -5.31 -19.03
CA VAL A 132 33.82 -6.11 -19.47
C VAL A 132 32.77 -5.23 -20.13
N MET A 133 32.45 -4.07 -19.55
CA MET A 133 31.52 -3.11 -20.16
C MET A 133 32.00 -2.59 -21.51
N LYS A 134 33.31 -2.33 -21.67
CA LYS A 134 33.89 -1.94 -22.96
C LYS A 134 33.77 -3.04 -24.02
N LYS A 135 33.87 -4.32 -23.62
CA LYS A 135 33.76 -5.48 -24.54
C LYS A 135 32.32 -5.78 -24.93
N VAL A 136 31.40 -5.77 -23.96
CA VAL A 136 29.99 -6.17 -24.15
C VAL A 136 29.14 -5.02 -24.71
N GLY A 137 29.59 -3.78 -24.54
CA GLY A 137 28.85 -2.60 -24.96
C GLY A 137 27.53 -2.47 -24.20
N ASN A 138 26.46 -2.11 -24.90
CA ASN A 138 25.15 -1.84 -24.29
C ASN A 138 24.33 -3.12 -23.99
N ALA A 139 24.80 -4.30 -24.40
CA ALA A 139 24.03 -5.53 -24.32
C ALA A 139 23.82 -5.97 -22.86
N GLY A 140 22.56 -5.96 -22.40
CA GLY A 140 22.19 -6.35 -21.04
C GLY A 140 22.27 -5.25 -19.98
N LEU A 141 22.60 -4.00 -20.38
CA LEU A 141 22.64 -2.83 -19.48
C LEU A 141 21.44 -1.91 -19.67
N LEU A 142 21.03 -1.71 -20.93
CA LEU A 142 19.92 -0.83 -21.31
C LEU A 142 18.68 -1.65 -21.65
N ALA A 143 17.52 -1.01 -21.65
CA ALA A 143 16.31 -1.60 -22.19
C ALA A 143 16.44 -1.81 -23.72
N ALA A 144 15.50 -2.55 -24.31
CA ALA A 144 15.55 -2.92 -25.73
C ALA A 144 15.53 -1.70 -26.68
N ASP A 145 15.01 -0.56 -26.22
CA ASP A 145 15.00 0.73 -26.91
C ASP A 145 16.31 1.52 -26.74
N GLY A 146 17.29 0.99 -26.01
CA GLY A 146 18.55 1.66 -25.69
C GLY A 146 18.43 2.75 -24.64
N LEU A 147 17.28 2.86 -23.95
CA LEU A 147 17.10 3.80 -22.84
C LEU A 147 17.44 3.14 -21.50
N PRO A 148 17.86 3.92 -20.49
CA PRO A 148 18.01 3.42 -19.14
C PRO A 148 16.64 3.00 -18.56
N PRO A 149 16.60 1.99 -17.67
CA PRO A 149 15.35 1.57 -17.06
C PRO A 149 14.75 2.69 -16.19
N LEU A 150 13.43 2.84 -16.27
CA LEU A 150 12.71 3.81 -15.43
C LEU A 150 12.61 3.30 -13.98
N PRO A 151 12.89 4.16 -12.98
CA PRO A 151 12.81 3.75 -11.58
C PRO A 151 11.35 3.63 -11.12
N GLY A 152 11.10 2.59 -10.33
CA GLY A 152 9.86 2.43 -9.57
C GLY A 152 8.62 2.07 -10.38
N ARG A 153 7.47 2.04 -9.70
CA ARG A 153 6.15 1.83 -10.31
C ARG A 153 5.35 3.12 -10.18
N ALA A 154 4.78 3.61 -11.28
CA ALA A 154 4.00 4.82 -11.25
C ALA A 154 2.69 4.63 -10.45
N VAL A 155 2.43 5.54 -9.51
CA VAL A 155 1.09 5.75 -8.95
C VAL A 155 0.39 6.74 -9.88
N GLN A 156 -0.79 6.38 -10.36
CA GLN A 156 -1.59 7.25 -11.21
C GLN A 156 -2.46 8.13 -10.32
N TRP A 157 -2.21 9.44 -10.35
CA TRP A 157 -2.99 10.41 -9.61
C TRP A 157 -4.05 11.02 -10.50
N SER A 158 -5.28 11.10 -9.99
CA SER A 158 -6.39 11.78 -10.65
C SER A 158 -6.76 13.05 -9.88
N GLN A 159 -6.81 14.19 -10.57
CA GLN A 159 -7.29 15.42 -9.95
C GLN A 159 -8.83 15.40 -9.93
N GLN A 160 -9.40 15.51 -8.73
CA GLN A 160 -10.83 15.72 -8.57
C GLN A 160 -11.17 17.21 -8.80
N THR A 161 -12.21 17.47 -9.59
CA THR A 161 -12.65 18.82 -9.95
C THR A 161 -14.15 19.00 -9.74
N GLY A 162 -14.61 20.26 -9.72
CA GLY A 162 -16.02 20.61 -9.58
C GLY A 162 -16.60 20.16 -8.24
N ALA A 163 -17.84 19.64 -8.25
CA ALA A 163 -18.59 19.30 -7.04
C ALA A 163 -17.97 18.17 -6.19
N TRP A 164 -16.95 17.48 -6.70
CA TRP A 164 -16.23 16.42 -6.00
C TRP A 164 -14.95 16.92 -5.32
N ALA A 165 -14.50 18.13 -5.64
CA ALA A 165 -13.34 18.73 -4.97
C ALA A 165 -13.70 19.15 -3.54
N ALA A 166 -12.75 19.02 -2.62
CA ALA A 166 -12.95 19.41 -1.22
C ALA A 166 -13.18 20.92 -1.05
N TYR A 167 -12.59 21.73 -1.93
CA TYR A 167 -12.73 23.18 -1.93
C TYR A 167 -13.32 23.67 -3.26
N PRO A 168 -14.12 24.76 -3.24
CA PRO A 168 -14.51 25.46 -4.46
C PRO A 168 -13.29 26.02 -5.22
N ASP A 169 -13.44 26.20 -6.54
CA ASP A 169 -12.36 26.60 -7.47
C ASP A 169 -11.62 27.90 -7.11
N LYS A 170 -12.23 28.77 -6.28
CA LYS A 170 -11.59 30.00 -5.82
C LYS A 170 -10.39 29.76 -4.89
N TYR A 171 -10.30 28.59 -4.26
CA TYR A 171 -9.23 28.29 -3.32
C TYR A 171 -8.02 27.70 -4.06
N PRO A 172 -6.78 28.09 -3.70
CA PRO A 172 -5.56 27.59 -4.32
C PRO A 172 -5.17 26.18 -3.81
N CYS A 173 -6.16 25.32 -3.55
CA CYS A 173 -5.97 23.96 -3.04
C CYS A 173 -6.69 22.97 -3.94
N ARG A 174 -6.01 21.87 -4.31
CA ARG A 174 -6.53 20.84 -5.22
C ARG A 174 -6.71 19.52 -4.49
N THR A 175 -7.61 18.68 -4.97
CA THR A 175 -7.86 17.34 -4.43
C THR A 175 -7.34 16.29 -5.41
N PHE A 176 -6.53 15.35 -4.92
CA PHE A 176 -5.99 14.24 -5.69
C PHE A 176 -6.41 12.92 -5.06
N ALA A 177 -6.78 11.94 -5.90
CA ALA A 177 -7.12 10.57 -5.54
C ALA A 177 -6.26 9.59 -6.34
#